data_AF-A0A329MWB0-F1
#
_entry.id   AF-A0A329MWB0-F1
#
_cell.length_a   1.000
_cell.length_b   1.000
_cell.length_c   1.000
_cell.angle_alpha   90.00
_cell.angle_beta   90.00
_cell.angle_gamma   90.00
#
_symmetry.space_group_name_H-M   'P 1'
#
loop_
_entity.id
_entity.type
_entity.pdbx_description
1 polymer ?
#
loop_
_entity_poly.entity_id
_entity_poly.type
_entity_poly.pdbx_seq_one_letter_code
_entity_poly.pdbx_strand_id
1 'polypeptide(L)'
;MMSIGRNEPCFCGSGLKYKKCCINKSTEEQSALYEAMDTPRLSQHFFDLQPFKKVSQPALVWGMLTLPATMEKVNQLSKQMNRGKDEADFISGLSDAAALVERMNEQTDKVNHKLLLDQLVKHKEAVTPIVLDKLATDDEPVFVELAVRYLHEAGIEDWEPIAKLAAEAESAYKRSLLSLLLGVKGPEDKLPLVWKQYLDLKKQKGLQKDEEQGPLYGLMEYGYRLGFLDS
;
A
#
# COMPACT_ATOMS: atom_id res chain seq x y z
N MET A 1 -1.52 26.96 3.04
CA MET A 1 -1.65 26.70 4.49
C MET A 1 -2.99 27.24 4.96
N MET A 2 -3.92 26.37 5.34
CA MET A 2 -5.11 26.82 6.07
C MET A 2 -4.65 27.32 7.44
N SER A 3 -4.82 28.61 7.71
CA SER A 3 -4.56 29.17 9.04
C SER A 3 -5.73 28.84 9.95
N ILE A 4 -5.60 27.74 10.69
CA ILE A 4 -6.57 27.41 11.74
C ILE A 4 -6.69 28.57 12.74
N GLY A 5 -7.92 29.00 13.03
CA GLY A 5 -8.15 30.08 13.99
C GLY A 5 -7.67 29.67 15.38
N ARG A 6 -7.01 30.59 16.11
CA ARG A 6 -6.47 30.33 17.47
C ARG A 6 -7.52 29.75 18.44
N ASN A 7 -8.79 30.07 18.25
CA ASN A 7 -9.89 29.62 19.10
C ASN A 7 -10.64 28.39 18.57
N GLU A 8 -10.32 27.93 17.36
CA GLU A 8 -10.94 26.75 16.75
C GLU A 8 -10.50 25.46 17.46
N PRO A 9 -11.29 24.37 17.41
CA PRO A 9 -10.86 23.06 17.87
C PRO A 9 -9.54 22.65 17.21
N CYS A 10 -8.59 22.17 17.99
CA CYS A 10 -7.27 21.80 17.49
C CYS A 10 -7.38 20.65 16.48
N PHE A 11 -6.68 20.78 15.34
CA PHE A 11 -6.65 19.76 14.30
C PHE A 11 -6.10 18.41 14.78
N CYS A 12 -5.41 18.34 15.92
CA CYS A 12 -4.88 17.09 16.48
C CYS A 12 -5.94 16.26 17.20
N GLY A 13 -7.12 16.83 17.47
CA GLY A 13 -8.25 16.07 18.01
C GLY A 13 -8.33 15.92 19.51
N SER A 14 -7.50 16.65 20.23
CA SER A 14 -7.61 16.77 21.69
C SER A 14 -8.94 17.35 22.19
N GLY A 15 -9.78 17.91 21.29
CA GLY A 15 -10.97 18.69 21.66
C GLY A 15 -10.65 20.07 22.27
N LEU A 16 -9.38 20.39 22.49
CA LEU A 16 -8.92 21.68 23.00
C LEU A 16 -8.89 22.73 21.88
N LYS A 17 -8.97 24.01 22.24
CA LYS A 17 -8.70 25.11 21.30
C LYS A 17 -7.26 25.03 20.79
N TYR A 18 -7.00 25.34 19.52
CA TYR A 18 -5.66 25.30 18.93
C TYR A 18 -4.62 26.06 19.77
N LYS A 19 -4.98 27.25 20.26
CA LYS A 19 -4.11 28.06 21.12
C LYS A 19 -3.72 27.44 22.47
N LYS A 20 -4.48 26.44 22.92
CA LYS A 20 -4.27 25.71 24.17
C LYS A 20 -3.65 24.32 23.93
N CYS A 21 -3.35 23.98 22.68
CA CYS A 21 -2.86 22.66 22.30
C CYS A 21 -1.62 22.77 21.41
N CYS A 22 -1.75 22.66 20.09
CA CYS A 22 -0.59 22.56 19.19
C CYS A 22 0.10 23.90 18.88
N ILE A 23 -0.48 25.06 19.18
CA ILE A 23 0.10 26.36 18.78
C ILE A 23 1.52 26.62 19.31
N ASN A 24 1.84 26.07 20.50
CA ASN A 24 3.11 26.30 21.20
C ASN A 24 4.00 25.05 21.18
N LYS A 25 3.63 24.02 20.40
CA LYS A 25 4.36 22.77 20.32
C LYS A 25 5.26 22.74 19.09
N SER A 26 6.44 22.16 19.21
CA SER A 26 7.28 21.87 18.05
C SER A 26 6.62 20.85 17.12
N THR A 27 7.09 20.75 15.88
CA THR A 27 6.63 19.75 14.91
C THR A 27 6.77 18.32 15.47
N GLU A 28 7.86 18.04 16.18
CA GLU A 28 8.15 16.76 16.81
C GLU A 28 7.15 16.46 17.94
N GLU A 29 6.85 17.44 18.80
CA GLU A 29 5.86 17.31 19.86
C GLU A 29 4.44 17.10 19.31
N GLN A 30 4.13 17.71 18.16
CA GLN A 30 2.86 17.51 17.47
C GLN A 30 2.78 16.12 16.83
N SER A 31 3.85 15.63 16.19
CA SER A 31 3.90 14.26 15.65
C SER A 31 3.72 13.22 16.76
N ALA A 32 4.41 13.40 17.89
CA ALA A 32 4.30 12.50 19.03
C ALA A 32 2.87 12.43 19.60
N LEU A 33 2.08 13.51 19.51
CA LEU A 33 0.67 13.48 19.92
C LEU A 33 -0.15 12.54 19.03
N TYR A 34 0.00 12.63 17.71
CA TYR A 34 -0.70 11.72 16.79
C TYR A 34 -0.29 10.27 17.04
N GLU A 35 1.00 10.02 17.25
CA GLU A 35 1.53 8.67 17.51
C GLU A 35 1.10 8.07 18.85
N ALA A 36 0.62 8.90 19.78
CA ALA A 36 0.06 8.48 21.05
C ALA A 36 -1.47 8.26 21.00
N MET A 37 -2.12 8.52 19.86
CA MET A 37 -3.56 8.29 19.71
C MET A 37 -3.84 6.82 19.41
N ASP A 38 -4.77 6.24 20.18
CA ASP A 38 -5.26 4.87 19.96
C ASP A 38 -6.14 4.76 18.70
N THR A 39 -6.75 5.87 18.27
CA THR A 39 -7.67 5.93 17.12
C THR A 39 -7.07 6.72 15.96
N PRO A 40 -7.23 6.27 14.70
CA PRO A 40 -6.72 6.99 13.54
C PRO A 40 -7.39 8.36 13.41
N ARG A 41 -6.59 9.40 13.20
CA ARG A 41 -7.08 10.74 12.91
C ARG A 41 -6.44 11.28 11.64
N LEU A 42 -7.06 10.92 10.52
CA LEU A 42 -6.62 11.36 9.21
C LEU A 42 -7.04 12.81 8.99
N SER A 43 -6.07 13.67 8.71
CA SER A 43 -6.28 15.08 8.44
C SER A 43 -5.10 15.59 7.62
N GLN A 44 -5.29 16.65 6.84
CA GLN A 44 -4.20 17.25 6.08
C GLN A 44 -2.99 17.55 6.96
N HIS A 45 -3.23 18.07 8.16
CA HIS A 45 -2.17 18.38 9.11
C HIS A 45 -1.37 17.16 9.58
N PHE A 46 -2.03 16.00 9.78
CA PHE A 46 -1.29 14.77 10.09
C PHE A 46 -0.28 14.47 8.99
N PHE A 47 -0.70 14.50 7.72
CA PHE A 47 0.19 14.25 6.58
C PHE A 47 1.24 15.35 6.38
N ASP A 48 0.94 16.60 6.72
CA ASP A 48 1.93 17.68 6.70
C ASP A 48 3.08 17.44 7.70
N LEU A 49 2.80 16.75 8.82
CA LEU A 49 3.80 16.35 9.81
C LEU A 49 4.56 15.07 9.45
N GLN A 50 4.02 14.25 8.55
CA GLN A 50 4.61 12.96 8.16
C GLN A 50 5.24 13.07 6.77
N PRO A 51 6.58 13.20 6.66
CA PRO A 51 7.21 13.38 5.36
C PRO A 51 7.08 12.14 4.48
N PHE A 52 6.45 12.33 3.32
CA PHE A 52 6.46 11.33 2.26
C PHE A 52 7.82 11.28 1.58
N LYS A 53 8.39 10.08 1.48
CA LYS A 53 9.59 9.83 0.70
C LYS A 53 9.18 9.57 -0.74
N LYS A 54 9.57 10.50 -1.62
CA LYS A 54 9.21 10.49 -3.05
C LYS A 54 9.85 9.34 -3.83
N VAL A 55 10.93 8.76 -3.32
CA VAL A 55 11.65 7.65 -3.95
C VAL A 55 11.79 6.53 -2.92
N SER A 56 10.75 5.71 -2.80
CA SER A 56 10.75 4.49 -2.00
C SER A 56 10.02 3.38 -2.76
N GLN A 57 10.30 2.12 -2.42
CA GLN A 57 9.59 1.00 -3.03
C GLN A 57 8.07 1.08 -2.82
N PRO A 58 7.56 1.37 -1.59
CA PRO A 58 6.12 1.58 -1.42
C PRO A 58 5.54 2.73 -2.25
N ALA A 59 6.27 3.82 -2.46
CA ALA A 59 5.82 4.92 -3.32
C ALA A 59 5.66 4.49 -4.79
N LEU A 60 6.57 3.66 -5.29
CA LEU A 60 6.48 3.09 -6.64
C LEU A 60 5.27 2.16 -6.78
N VAL A 61 5.07 1.25 -5.82
CA VAL A 61 3.90 0.36 -5.82
C VAL A 61 2.62 1.17 -5.73
N TRP A 62 2.53 2.15 -4.82
CA TRP A 62 1.38 3.04 -4.71
C TRP A 62 1.02 3.69 -6.05
N GLY A 63 2.01 4.27 -6.74
CA GLY A 63 1.80 4.85 -8.07
C GLY A 63 1.29 3.83 -9.10
N MET A 64 1.74 2.57 -9.05
CA MET A 64 1.22 1.51 -9.92
C MET A 64 -0.24 1.16 -9.62
N LEU A 65 -0.67 1.22 -8.36
CA LEU A 65 -2.03 0.92 -7.94
C LEU A 65 -3.01 2.06 -8.25
N THR A 66 -2.57 3.32 -8.11
CA THR A 66 -3.45 4.50 -8.18
C THR A 66 -3.41 5.26 -9.51
N LEU A 67 -2.42 5.01 -10.38
CA LEU A 67 -2.26 5.70 -11.68
C LEU A 67 -2.39 4.74 -12.88
N PRO A 68 -3.56 4.13 -13.12
CA PRO A 68 -3.73 3.11 -14.16
C PRO A 68 -3.44 3.61 -15.59
N ALA A 69 -3.75 4.88 -15.89
CA ALA A 69 -3.50 5.47 -17.21
C ALA A 69 -2.00 5.60 -17.54
N THR A 70 -1.15 5.76 -16.52
CA THR A 70 0.31 5.83 -16.71
C THR A 70 0.85 4.44 -17.04
N MET A 71 0.34 3.40 -16.38
CA MET A 71 0.74 2.03 -16.63
C MET A 71 0.39 1.57 -18.05
N GLU A 72 -0.76 1.98 -18.57
CA GLU A 72 -1.14 1.65 -19.95
C GLU A 72 -0.15 2.20 -20.98
N LYS A 73 0.32 3.44 -20.81
CA LYS A 73 1.35 4.03 -21.69
C LYS A 73 2.69 3.29 -21.60
N VAL A 74 3.10 2.88 -20.40
CA VAL A 74 4.33 2.09 -20.20
C VAL A 74 4.21 0.73 -20.89
N ASN A 75 3.06 0.07 -20.81
CA ASN A 75 2.80 -1.21 -21.48
C ASN A 75 2.81 -1.08 -23.02
N GLN A 76 2.31 0.03 -23.56
CA GLN A 76 2.37 0.28 -25.00
C GLN A 76 3.81 0.43 -25.49
N LEU A 77 4.67 1.07 -24.70
CA LEU A 77 6.10 1.19 -25.01
C LEU A 77 6.82 -0.14 -24.88
N SER A 78 6.49 -0.98 -23.88
CA SER A 78 7.14 -2.28 -23.69
C SER A 78 6.86 -3.25 -24.84
N LYS A 79 5.64 -3.22 -25.41
CA LYS A 79 5.28 -4.02 -26.60
C LYS A 79 6.13 -3.73 -27.84
N GLN A 80 6.80 -2.57 -27.90
CA GLN A 80 7.71 -2.22 -29.00
C GLN A 80 9.13 -2.77 -28.80
N MET A 81 9.42 -3.37 -27.65
CA MET A 81 10.72 -3.97 -27.35
C MET A 81 10.69 -5.47 -27.68
N ASN A 82 11.70 -5.97 -28.41
CA ASN A 82 11.87 -7.42 -28.63
C ASN A 82 12.31 -8.19 -27.37
N ARG A 83 12.45 -7.51 -26.24
CA ARG A 83 12.89 -8.08 -24.96
C ARG A 83 11.72 -8.82 -24.31
N GLY A 84 11.95 -10.07 -23.90
CA GLY A 84 10.95 -10.87 -23.19
C GLY A 84 9.86 -11.46 -24.09
N LYS A 85 10.03 -11.50 -25.41
CA LYS A 85 9.03 -12.06 -26.33
C LYS A 85 8.75 -13.55 -26.07
N ASP A 86 9.81 -14.36 -25.95
CA ASP A 86 9.66 -15.80 -25.68
C ASP A 86 8.96 -16.05 -24.33
N GLU A 87 9.27 -15.23 -23.32
CA GLU A 87 8.58 -15.24 -22.03
C GLU A 87 7.11 -14.81 -22.15
N ALA A 88 6.80 -13.83 -22.99
CA ALA A 88 5.42 -13.39 -23.21
C ALA A 88 4.57 -14.47 -23.90
N ASP A 89 5.14 -15.16 -24.89
CA ASP A 89 4.48 -16.29 -25.57
C ASP A 89 4.24 -17.44 -24.58
N PHE A 90 5.23 -17.73 -23.72
CA PHE A 90 5.08 -18.70 -22.64
C PHE A 90 3.96 -18.33 -21.65
N ILE A 91 3.98 -17.12 -21.09
CA ILE A 91 2.95 -16.64 -20.15
C ILE A 91 1.56 -16.67 -20.78
N SER A 92 1.45 -16.32 -22.07
CA SER A 92 0.17 -16.31 -22.78
C SER A 92 -0.45 -17.70 -22.95
N GLY A 93 0.39 -18.75 -22.96
CA GLY A 93 -0.04 -20.15 -23.02
C GLY A 93 -0.37 -20.78 -21.66
N LEU A 94 -0.03 -20.13 -20.54
CA LEU A 94 -0.33 -20.64 -19.21
C LEU A 94 -1.82 -20.50 -18.89
N SER A 95 -2.43 -21.59 -18.42
CA SER A 95 -3.81 -21.64 -17.91
C SER A 95 -3.93 -22.35 -16.57
N ASP A 96 -2.87 -23.02 -16.12
CA ASP A 96 -2.81 -23.64 -14.81
C ASP A 96 -2.51 -22.59 -13.73
N ALA A 97 -3.33 -22.58 -12.68
CA ALA A 97 -3.25 -21.57 -11.62
C ALA A 97 -1.95 -21.67 -10.81
N ALA A 98 -1.47 -22.89 -10.54
CA ALA A 98 -0.23 -23.09 -9.78
C ALA A 98 0.98 -22.63 -10.60
N ALA A 99 1.04 -22.97 -11.89
CA ALA A 99 2.10 -22.51 -12.79
C ALA A 99 2.13 -20.99 -12.96
N LEU A 100 0.96 -20.34 -13.01
CA LEU A 100 0.87 -18.88 -13.06
C LEU A 100 1.43 -18.23 -11.78
N VAL A 101 1.11 -18.77 -10.60
CA VAL A 101 1.62 -18.26 -9.32
C VAL A 101 3.11 -18.56 -9.15
N GLU A 102 3.58 -19.72 -9.58
CA GLU A 102 5.01 -20.05 -9.62
C GLU A 102 5.78 -19.03 -10.46
N ARG A 103 5.21 -18.60 -11.59
CA ARG A 103 5.83 -17.61 -12.46
C ARG A 103 6.01 -16.23 -11.80
N MET A 104 5.19 -15.88 -10.81
CA MET A 104 5.38 -14.65 -10.02
C MET A 104 6.66 -14.69 -9.17
N ASN A 105 7.11 -15.90 -8.82
CA ASN A 105 8.30 -16.11 -7.99
C ASN A 105 9.59 -16.23 -8.82
N GLU A 106 9.45 -16.69 -10.07
CA GLU A 106 10.53 -16.67 -11.04
C GLU A 106 10.83 -15.23 -11.45
N GLN A 107 12.07 -14.95 -11.88
CA GLN A 107 12.51 -13.61 -12.32
C GLN A 107 11.84 -13.22 -13.64
N THR A 108 10.52 -13.01 -13.62
CA THR A 108 9.74 -12.57 -14.77
C THR A 108 10.20 -11.17 -15.14
N ASP A 109 10.52 -10.96 -16.41
CA ASP A 109 10.96 -9.65 -16.87
C ASP A 109 9.86 -8.61 -16.60
N LYS A 110 10.26 -7.45 -16.10
CA LYS A 110 9.34 -6.38 -15.71
C LYS A 110 8.44 -5.94 -16.87
N VAL A 111 8.90 -6.08 -18.12
CA VAL A 111 8.11 -5.79 -19.32
C VAL A 111 6.87 -6.69 -19.45
N ASN A 112 6.91 -7.90 -18.87
CA ASN A 112 5.86 -8.90 -18.93
C ASN A 112 5.00 -9.00 -17.66
N HIS A 113 5.29 -8.19 -16.63
CA HIS A 113 4.51 -8.19 -15.39
C HIS A 113 3.02 -7.91 -15.63
N LYS A 114 2.68 -6.96 -16.51
CA LYS A 114 1.28 -6.69 -16.81
C LYS A 114 0.59 -7.88 -17.47
N LEU A 115 1.27 -8.52 -18.42
CA LEU A 115 0.73 -9.70 -19.10
C LEU A 115 0.49 -10.84 -18.10
N LEU A 116 1.42 -11.07 -17.17
CA LEU A 116 1.27 -12.05 -16.10
C LEU A 116 0.07 -11.72 -15.20
N LEU A 117 -0.07 -10.46 -14.77
CA LEU A 117 -1.21 -10.01 -13.96
C LEU A 117 -2.55 -10.21 -14.69
N ASP A 118 -2.61 -9.89 -15.97
CA ASP A 118 -3.80 -10.12 -16.80
C ASP A 118 -4.18 -11.59 -16.88
N GLN A 119 -3.21 -12.50 -16.99
CA GLN A 119 -3.49 -13.93 -16.97
C GLN A 119 -3.94 -14.40 -15.58
N LEU A 120 -3.29 -13.96 -14.52
CA LEU A 120 -3.69 -14.29 -13.14
C LEU A 120 -5.14 -13.86 -12.86
N VAL A 121 -5.55 -12.67 -13.30
CA VAL A 121 -6.90 -12.12 -13.10
C VAL A 121 -7.97 -12.92 -13.87
N LYS A 122 -7.66 -13.43 -15.07
CA LYS A 122 -8.59 -14.31 -15.82
C LYS A 122 -8.92 -15.61 -15.08
N HIS A 123 -8.04 -16.05 -14.19
CA HIS A 123 -8.17 -17.29 -13.42
C HIS A 123 -8.35 -17.02 -11.92
N LYS A 124 -8.91 -15.86 -11.55
CA LYS A 124 -8.85 -15.34 -10.18
C LYS A 124 -9.43 -16.26 -9.12
N GLU A 125 -10.49 -17.03 -9.44
CA GLU A 125 -11.15 -17.93 -8.48
C GLU A 125 -10.21 -19.07 -8.05
N ALA A 126 -9.37 -19.56 -8.96
CA ALA A 126 -8.39 -20.60 -8.68
C ALA A 126 -7.05 -20.03 -8.17
N VAL A 127 -6.66 -18.84 -8.64
CA VAL A 127 -5.37 -18.20 -8.31
C VAL A 127 -5.38 -17.56 -6.93
N THR A 128 -6.48 -16.89 -6.52
CA THR A 128 -6.52 -16.11 -5.27
C THR A 128 -6.14 -16.93 -4.04
N PRO A 129 -6.69 -18.15 -3.81
CA PRO A 129 -6.31 -18.96 -2.66
C PRO A 129 -4.82 -19.31 -2.66
N ILE A 130 -4.26 -19.65 -3.82
CA ILE A 130 -2.85 -20.03 -3.97
C ILE A 130 -1.93 -18.84 -3.67
N VAL A 131 -2.28 -17.64 -4.15
CA VAL A 131 -1.53 -16.41 -3.87
C VAL A 131 -1.55 -16.09 -2.38
N LEU A 132 -2.71 -16.19 -1.72
CA LEU A 132 -2.84 -15.93 -0.28
C LEU A 132 -2.06 -16.94 0.57
N ASP A 133 -2.16 -18.23 0.24
CA ASP A 133 -1.40 -19.29 0.92
C ASP A 133 0.11 -19.07 0.77
N LYS A 134 0.57 -18.76 -0.45
CA LYS A 134 1.99 -18.49 -0.69
C LYS A 134 2.46 -17.20 -0.01
N LEU A 135 1.65 -16.14 -0.01
CA LEU A 135 1.94 -14.90 0.74
C LEU A 135 2.05 -15.14 2.25
N ALA A 136 1.41 -16.16 2.80
CA ALA A 136 1.56 -16.51 4.21
C ALA A 136 2.97 -17.01 4.55
N THR A 137 3.67 -17.62 3.59
CA THR A 137 4.97 -18.27 3.82
C THR A 137 6.15 -17.61 3.10
N ASP A 138 5.90 -16.81 2.06
CA ASP A 138 6.93 -16.29 1.17
C ASP A 138 7.10 -14.78 1.33
N ASP A 139 8.32 -14.35 1.63
CA ASP A 139 8.68 -12.94 1.84
C ASP A 139 9.47 -12.34 0.66
N GLU A 140 9.61 -13.06 -0.45
CA GLU A 140 10.43 -12.60 -1.57
C GLU A 140 9.85 -11.29 -2.16
N PRO A 141 10.61 -10.18 -2.19
CA PRO A 141 10.06 -8.86 -2.49
C PRO A 141 9.32 -8.76 -3.82
N VAL A 142 9.83 -9.41 -4.88
CA VAL A 142 9.20 -9.40 -6.20
C VAL A 142 7.85 -10.11 -6.17
N PHE A 143 7.79 -11.26 -5.50
CA PHE A 143 6.54 -12.01 -5.32
C PHE A 143 5.51 -11.18 -4.55
N VAL A 144 5.91 -10.56 -3.43
CA VAL A 144 5.02 -9.71 -2.61
C VAL A 144 4.47 -8.53 -3.43
N GLU A 145 5.31 -7.85 -4.21
CA GLU A 145 4.89 -6.74 -5.08
C GLU A 145 3.86 -7.19 -6.13
N LEU A 146 4.13 -8.30 -6.82
CA LEU A 146 3.23 -8.86 -7.83
C LEU A 146 1.92 -9.34 -7.21
N ALA A 147 1.98 -9.98 -6.04
CA ALA A 147 0.80 -10.45 -5.33
C ALA A 147 -0.10 -9.27 -4.92
N VAL A 148 0.47 -8.20 -4.35
CA VAL A 148 -0.31 -7.00 -4.00
C VAL A 148 -0.99 -6.37 -5.22
N ARG A 149 -0.28 -6.29 -6.35
CA ARG A 149 -0.85 -5.78 -7.61
C ARG A 149 -1.94 -6.67 -8.17
N TYR A 150 -1.73 -7.99 -8.15
CA TYR A 150 -2.75 -8.96 -8.55
C TYR A 150 -4.00 -8.84 -7.68
N LEU A 151 -3.82 -8.83 -6.36
CA LEU A 151 -4.92 -8.72 -5.40
C LEU A 151 -5.71 -7.41 -5.59
N HIS A 152 -5.04 -6.31 -5.94
CA HIS A 152 -5.70 -5.06 -6.32
C HIS A 152 -6.55 -5.19 -7.60
N GLU A 153 -6.03 -5.84 -8.65
CA GLU A 153 -6.70 -5.99 -9.95
C GLU A 153 -7.81 -7.05 -9.95
N ALA A 154 -7.67 -8.10 -9.13
CA ALA A 154 -8.63 -9.21 -9.05
C ALA A 154 -9.99 -8.82 -8.46
N GLY A 155 -10.06 -7.70 -7.72
CA GLY A 155 -11.29 -7.20 -7.12
C GLY A 155 -11.80 -8.11 -6.00
N ILE A 156 -10.96 -8.35 -4.99
CA ILE A 156 -11.25 -9.25 -3.87
C ILE A 156 -12.29 -8.63 -2.94
N GLU A 157 -13.15 -9.48 -2.39
CA GLU A 157 -14.21 -9.08 -1.46
C GLU A 157 -13.89 -9.46 -0.01
N ASP A 158 -13.18 -10.57 0.21
CA ASP A 158 -12.73 -10.99 1.54
C ASP A 158 -11.35 -10.40 1.87
N TRP A 159 -11.36 -9.46 2.81
CA TRP A 159 -10.18 -8.73 3.26
C TRP A 159 -9.55 -9.32 4.52
N GLU A 160 -10.19 -10.30 5.17
CA GLU A 160 -9.67 -10.87 6.43
C GLU A 160 -8.31 -11.55 6.26
N PRO A 161 -8.06 -12.37 5.22
CA PRO A 161 -6.73 -12.95 5.00
C PRO A 161 -5.64 -11.88 4.84
N ILE A 162 -5.93 -10.81 4.10
CA ILE A 162 -4.99 -9.70 3.84
C ILE A 162 -4.73 -8.92 5.13
N ALA A 163 -5.77 -8.63 5.91
CA ALA A 163 -5.65 -7.94 7.19
C ALA A 163 -4.83 -8.77 8.19
N LYS A 164 -5.07 -10.08 8.26
CA LYS A 164 -4.29 -10.99 9.10
C LYS A 164 -2.81 -11.00 8.71
N LEU A 165 -2.51 -11.15 7.42
CA LEU A 165 -1.14 -11.13 6.92
C LEU A 165 -0.44 -9.79 7.18
N ALA A 166 -1.14 -8.67 6.99
CA ALA A 166 -0.61 -7.34 7.31
C ALA A 166 -0.32 -7.17 8.82
N ALA A 167 -1.08 -7.84 9.68
CA ALA A 167 -0.92 -7.78 11.13
C ALA A 167 0.22 -8.66 11.65
N GLU A 168 0.41 -9.85 11.08
CA GLU A 168 1.20 -10.94 11.66
C GLU A 168 2.52 -11.24 10.93
N ALA A 169 2.69 -10.78 9.68
CA ALA A 169 3.89 -11.10 8.90
C ALA A 169 5.20 -10.63 9.57
N GLU A 170 6.24 -11.46 9.52
CA GLU A 170 7.56 -11.07 10.05
C GLU A 170 8.24 -9.99 9.20
N SER A 171 8.06 -10.07 7.88
CA SER A 171 8.63 -9.11 6.93
C SER A 171 7.97 -7.73 7.03
N ALA A 172 8.76 -6.73 7.41
CA ALA A 172 8.35 -5.32 7.39
C ALA A 172 7.89 -4.87 5.99
N TYR A 173 8.54 -5.37 4.94
CA TYR A 173 8.17 -5.05 3.57
C TYR A 173 6.79 -5.61 3.18
N LYS A 174 6.52 -6.86 3.56
CA LYS A 174 5.20 -7.48 3.35
C LYS A 174 4.10 -6.73 4.10
N ARG A 175 4.32 -6.43 5.39
CA ARG A 175 3.41 -5.61 6.21
C ARG A 175 3.16 -4.24 5.56
N SER A 176 4.21 -3.63 5.02
CA SER A 176 4.15 -2.34 4.33
C SER A 176 3.22 -2.36 3.12
N LEU A 177 3.45 -3.29 2.19
CA LEU A 177 2.68 -3.34 0.94
C LEU A 177 1.26 -3.86 1.13
N LEU A 178 1.01 -4.78 2.07
CA LEU A 178 -0.35 -5.20 2.39
C LEU A 178 -1.14 -4.08 3.08
N SER A 179 -0.50 -3.28 3.93
CA SER A 179 -1.13 -2.10 4.53
C SER A 179 -1.46 -1.03 3.50
N LEU A 180 -0.58 -0.84 2.50
CA LEU A 180 -0.85 0.01 1.35
C LEU A 180 -2.09 -0.49 0.58
N LEU A 181 -2.15 -1.79 0.27
CA LEU A 181 -3.29 -2.39 -0.44
C LEU A 181 -4.61 -2.18 0.32
N LEU A 182 -4.60 -2.40 1.64
CA LEU A 182 -5.75 -2.14 2.50
C LEU A 182 -6.17 -0.66 2.42
N GLY A 183 -5.24 0.28 2.40
CA GLY A 183 -5.56 1.69 2.22
C GLY A 183 -6.20 2.03 0.88
N VAL A 184 -5.68 1.45 -0.22
CA VAL A 184 -6.17 1.73 -1.58
C VAL A 184 -7.56 1.12 -1.81
N LYS A 185 -7.84 -0.09 -1.31
CA LYS A 185 -9.09 -0.83 -1.63
C LYS A 185 -9.85 -1.41 -0.45
N GLY A 186 -9.19 -1.63 0.68
CA GLY A 186 -9.78 -2.27 1.86
C GLY A 186 -10.95 -1.49 2.47
N PRO A 187 -11.80 -2.16 3.27
CA PRO A 187 -12.95 -1.55 3.93
C PRO A 187 -12.54 -0.69 5.13
N GLU A 188 -13.38 0.28 5.49
CA GLU A 188 -13.11 1.28 6.53
C GLU A 188 -12.75 0.66 7.90
N ASP A 189 -13.32 -0.49 8.25
CA ASP A 189 -13.04 -1.17 9.52
C ASP A 189 -11.58 -1.65 9.64
N LYS A 190 -10.81 -1.69 8.55
CA LYS A 190 -9.36 -2.02 8.56
C LYS A 190 -8.46 -0.80 8.73
N LEU A 191 -9.00 0.42 8.71
CA LEU A 191 -8.25 1.66 8.95
C LEU A 191 -7.44 1.62 10.27
N PRO A 192 -7.99 1.16 11.43
CA PRO A 192 -7.21 1.09 12.67
C PRO A 192 -6.00 0.14 12.58
N LEU A 193 -6.11 -0.94 11.81
CA LEU A 193 -4.99 -1.84 11.57
C LEU A 193 -3.88 -1.12 10.79
N VAL A 194 -4.21 -0.45 9.67
CA VAL A 194 -3.22 0.27 8.86
C VAL A 194 -2.52 1.37 9.68
N TRP A 195 -3.28 2.05 10.55
CA TRP A 195 -2.72 3.04 11.48
C TRP A 195 -1.73 2.44 12.46
N LYS A 196 -2.09 1.32 13.09
CA LYS A 196 -1.20 0.59 13.98
C LYS A 196 0.07 0.14 13.26
N GLN A 197 -0.07 -0.40 12.05
CA GLN A 197 1.07 -0.82 11.23
C GLN A 197 2.02 0.34 10.89
N TYR A 198 1.48 1.52 10.57
CA TYR A 198 2.29 2.73 10.39
C TYR A 198 3.13 3.05 11.64
N LEU A 199 2.49 3.08 12.82
CA LEU A 199 3.17 3.39 14.07
C LEU A 199 4.23 2.34 14.44
N ASP A 200 3.91 1.07 14.26
CA ASP A 200 4.81 -0.05 14.58
C ASP A 200 6.04 -0.03 13.69
N LEU A 201 5.87 0.11 12.37
CA LEU A 201 6.99 0.20 11.42
C LEU A 201 7.82 1.46 11.67
N LYS A 202 7.20 2.62 11.89
CA LYS A 202 7.94 3.86 12.17
C LYS A 202 8.87 3.75 13.40
N LYS A 203 8.47 3.00 14.43
CA LYS A 203 9.24 2.78 15.65
C LYS A 203 10.33 1.71 15.50
N GLN A 204 10.20 0.84 14.50
CA GLN A 204 11.12 -0.26 14.29
C GLN A 204 12.50 0.27 13.83
N LYS A 205 13.52 0.04 14.65
CA LYS A 205 14.91 0.41 14.31
C LYS A 205 15.46 -0.55 13.26
N GLY A 206 16.25 -0.02 12.32
CA GLY A 206 16.96 -0.84 11.32
C GLY A 206 16.12 -1.27 10.13
N LEU A 207 14.95 -0.66 9.93
CA LEU A 207 14.15 -0.81 8.71
C LEU A 207 14.96 -0.48 7.44
N GLN A 208 14.72 -1.23 6.37
CA GLN A 208 15.39 -1.06 5.09
C GLN A 208 14.45 -0.49 4.03
N LYS A 209 14.76 0.68 3.48
CA LYS A 209 14.04 1.24 2.30
C LYS A 209 12.63 1.74 2.61
N ASP A 210 12.45 2.33 3.79
CA ASP A 210 11.30 3.18 4.10
C ASP A 210 9.95 2.44 4.13
N GLU A 211 9.92 1.26 4.74
CA GLU A 211 8.73 0.40 4.82
C GLU A 211 7.57 1.07 5.57
N GLU A 212 7.81 2.06 6.44
CA GLU A 212 6.74 2.84 7.07
C GLU A 212 5.92 3.64 6.05
N GLN A 213 6.44 3.86 4.85
CA GLN A 213 5.77 4.62 3.80
C GLN A 213 4.55 3.89 3.24
N GLY A 214 4.56 2.55 3.17
CA GLY A 214 3.41 1.78 2.67
C GLY A 214 2.12 2.04 3.42
N PRO A 215 2.05 1.84 4.76
CA PRO A 215 0.87 2.19 5.52
C PRO A 215 0.62 3.70 5.53
N LEU A 216 1.64 4.58 5.45
CA LEU A 216 1.41 6.03 5.35
C LEU A 216 0.65 6.42 4.07
N TYR A 217 1.06 5.88 2.91
CA TYR A 217 0.31 6.03 1.66
C TYR A 217 -1.08 5.38 1.78
N GLY A 218 -1.19 4.22 2.42
CA GLY A 218 -2.48 3.57 2.67
C GLY A 218 -3.45 4.43 3.52
N LEU A 219 -2.95 5.08 4.58
CA LEU A 219 -3.73 6.03 5.38
C LEU A 219 -4.15 7.25 4.56
N MET A 220 -3.28 7.76 3.69
CA MET A 220 -3.62 8.86 2.79
C MET A 220 -4.78 8.48 1.85
N GLU A 221 -4.73 7.29 1.26
CA GLU A 221 -5.81 6.78 0.40
C GLU A 221 -7.13 6.60 1.14
N TYR A 222 -7.12 6.08 2.38
CA TYR A 222 -8.31 6.13 3.23
C TYR A 222 -8.80 7.56 3.44
N GLY A 223 -7.88 8.50 3.67
CA GLY A 223 -8.19 9.92 3.84
C GLY A 223 -8.98 10.48 2.67
N TYR A 224 -8.55 10.21 1.43
CA TYR A 224 -9.29 10.62 0.23
C TYR A 224 -10.62 9.86 0.06
N ARG A 225 -10.60 8.52 0.18
CA ARG A 225 -11.77 7.67 -0.06
C ARG A 225 -12.92 7.92 0.92
N LEU A 226 -12.60 8.24 2.18
CA LEU A 226 -13.58 8.49 3.23
C LEU A 226 -13.93 9.98 3.37
N GLY A 227 -13.37 10.85 2.53
CA GLY A 227 -13.65 12.29 2.52
C GLY A 227 -13.05 13.07 3.69
N PHE A 228 -11.98 12.56 4.31
CA PHE A 228 -11.22 13.27 5.34
C PHE A 228 -10.19 14.25 4.75
N LEU A 229 -9.82 14.05 3.49
CA LEU A 229 -8.88 14.87 2.71
C LEU A 229 -9.54 15.30 1.40
N ASP A 230 -9.16 16.48 0.91
CA ASP A 230 -9.58 16.99 -0.40
C ASP A 230 -8.72 16.35 -1.51
N SER A 231 -9.36 15.80 -2.55
CA SER A 231 -8.72 15.15 -3.71
C SER A 231 -8.02 16.11 -4.67
#